data_AF-A0A520M3R5-F1
#
_entry.id   AF-A0A520M3R5-F1
#
_cell.length_a   1.000
_cell.length_b   1.000
_cell.length_c   1.000
_cell.angle_alpha   90.00
_cell.angle_beta   90.00
_cell.angle_gamma   90.00
#
_symmetry.space_group_name_H-M   'P 1'
#
loop_
_entity.id
_entity.type
_entity.pdbx_description
1 polymer ?
#
loop_
_entity_poly.entity_id
_entity_poly.type
_entity_poly.pdbx_seq_one_letter_code
_entity_poly.pdbx_strand_id
1 'polypeptide(L)'
;MRKLHPLQRNIQKIKWEKDSPFNTDFKDKFFQPNVIDETNDVFINANELNQRWQQLNKDHFRIGELGFGFGLNFLITIASWFKSNAQNKKWLDYISIDSFDFNIDDFNKVIKNYPEIKDFADEFIKFLPITNRGYTRINLSKYKVRLTLIMDDVDDALSSLLKNPNNQIDAWYLDG
;
A
#
# COMPACT_ATOMS: atom_id res chain seq x y z
N MET A 1 22.15 -12.86 3.36
CA MET A 1 21.37 -11.60 3.24
C MET A 1 22.19 -10.44 3.80
N ARG A 2 22.25 -9.32 3.09
CA ARG A 2 22.89 -8.08 3.57
C ARG A 2 21.94 -7.47 4.59
N LYS A 3 22.29 -7.46 5.88
CA LYS A 3 21.43 -6.83 6.90
C LYS A 3 21.25 -5.35 6.57
N LEU A 4 20.01 -4.90 6.40
CA LEU A 4 19.68 -3.51 6.14
C LEU A 4 20.07 -2.65 7.35
N HIS A 5 20.84 -1.59 7.12
CA HIS A 5 21.25 -0.67 8.18
C HIS A 5 20.03 0.16 8.64
N PRO A 6 19.77 0.30 9.96
CA PRO A 6 18.50 0.84 10.47
C PRO A 6 18.23 2.31 10.09
N LEU A 7 19.28 3.10 9.84
CA LEU A 7 19.18 4.50 9.38
C LEU A 7 19.36 4.65 7.87
N GLN A 8 19.63 3.56 7.15
CA GLN A 8 19.82 3.62 5.71
C GLN A 8 18.45 3.56 5.03
N ARG A 9 18.17 4.54 4.19
CA ARG A 9 17.02 4.52 3.28
C ARG A 9 17.43 3.76 2.02
N ASN A 10 16.72 2.68 1.72
CA ASN A 10 16.84 2.02 0.43
C ASN A 10 15.76 2.60 -0.46
N ILE A 11 16.17 3.34 -1.49
CA ILE A 11 15.25 3.90 -2.46
C ILE A 11 15.19 2.97 -3.68
N GLN A 12 14.00 2.79 -4.23
CA GLN A 12 13.77 2.08 -5.49
C GLN A 12 14.70 2.62 -6.59
N LYS A 13 15.38 1.74 -7.33
CA LYS A 13 16.23 2.14 -8.46
C LYS A 13 15.44 2.11 -9.76
N ILE A 14 15.01 3.29 -10.19
CA ILE A 14 14.06 3.43 -11.27
C ILE A 14 14.75 3.97 -12.52
N LYS A 15 14.46 3.33 -13.65
CA LYS A 15 14.67 3.89 -14.98
C LYS A 15 13.31 4.17 -15.59
N TRP A 16 13.12 5.39 -16.09
CA TRP A 16 11.89 5.73 -16.79
C TRP A 16 11.98 5.27 -18.24
N GLU A 17 11.02 4.45 -18.66
CA GLU A 17 10.86 4.03 -20.04
C GLU A 17 9.55 4.60 -20.58
N LYS A 18 9.65 5.67 -21.37
CA LYS A 18 8.53 6.57 -21.69
C LYS A 18 7.92 7.09 -20.37
N ASP A 19 6.65 6.78 -20.10
CA ASP A 19 5.91 7.22 -18.91
C ASP A 19 5.73 6.10 -17.87
N SER A 20 6.46 4.99 -17.99
CA SER A 20 6.38 3.85 -17.07
C SER A 20 7.67 3.70 -16.27
N PRO A 21 7.60 3.53 -14.93
CA PRO A 21 8.76 3.22 -14.12
C PRO A 21 9.18 1.75 -14.34
N PHE A 22 10.46 1.54 -14.58
CA PHE A 22 11.09 0.23 -14.69
C PHE A 22 12.06 0.02 -13.53
N ASN A 23 11.92 -1.08 -12.81
CA ASN A 23 12.79 -1.43 -11.71
C ASN A 23 14.08 -2.06 -12.24
N THR A 24 15.21 -1.40 -12.05
CA THR A 24 16.50 -1.86 -12.59
C THR A 24 17.11 -3.02 -11.80
N ASP A 25 16.80 -3.15 -10.51
CA ASP A 25 17.32 -4.23 -9.66
C ASP A 25 16.59 -5.55 -9.95
N PHE A 26 15.27 -5.51 -10.15
CA PHE A 26 14.44 -6.68 -10.46
C PHE A 26 14.23 -6.92 -11.97
N LYS A 27 14.60 -5.95 -12.81
CA LYS A 27 14.46 -5.98 -14.28
C LYS A 27 13.02 -6.19 -14.75
N ASP A 28 12.07 -5.58 -14.05
CA ASP A 28 10.65 -5.66 -14.36
C ASP A 28 9.93 -4.30 -14.22
N LYS A 29 8.72 -4.19 -14.75
CA LYS A 29 7.82 -3.06 -14.51
C LYS A 29 7.21 -3.17 -13.12
N PHE A 30 6.90 -2.03 -12.52
CA PHE A 30 6.20 -2.00 -11.23
C PHE A 30 4.71 -2.34 -11.35
N PHE A 31 4.07 -2.02 -12.47
CA PHE A 31 2.65 -2.24 -12.70
C PHE A 31 2.31 -2.12 -14.19
N GLN A 32 1.15 -2.62 -14.59
CA GLN A 32 0.62 -2.42 -15.94
C GLN A 32 -0.10 -1.07 -16.07
N PRO A 33 -0.22 -0.49 -17.28
CA PRO A 33 -0.94 0.77 -17.46
C PRO A 33 -2.39 0.75 -16.95
N ASN A 34 -3.07 -0.40 -17.04
CA ASN A 34 -4.43 -0.63 -16.55
C ASN A 34 -4.48 -1.10 -15.08
N VAL A 35 -3.49 -0.74 -14.26
CA VAL A 35 -3.35 -1.14 -12.85
C VAL A 35 -4.62 -0.96 -12.02
N ILE A 36 -5.47 0.02 -12.34
CA ILE A 36 -6.70 0.26 -11.58
C ILE A 36 -7.72 -0.85 -11.82
N ASP A 37 -7.98 -1.20 -13.08
CA ASP A 37 -8.87 -2.31 -13.42
C ASP A 37 -8.29 -3.62 -12.88
N GLU A 38 -6.99 -3.84 -13.07
CA GLU A 38 -6.29 -5.03 -12.58
C GLU A 38 -6.39 -5.17 -11.06
N THR A 39 -6.15 -4.11 -10.30
CA THR A 39 -6.29 -4.14 -8.83
C THR A 39 -7.73 -4.41 -8.41
N ASN A 40 -8.70 -3.78 -9.07
CA ASN A 40 -10.10 -4.02 -8.79
C ASN A 40 -10.44 -5.50 -9.00
N ASP A 41 -9.98 -6.11 -10.08
CA ASP A 41 -10.29 -7.51 -10.39
C ASP A 41 -9.52 -8.51 -9.50
N VAL A 42 -8.20 -8.37 -9.44
CA VAL A 42 -7.30 -9.34 -8.79
C VAL A 42 -7.40 -9.28 -7.27
N PHE A 43 -7.63 -8.10 -6.70
CA PHE A 43 -7.59 -7.93 -5.26
C PHE A 43 -8.95 -7.59 -4.66
N ILE A 44 -9.64 -6.58 -5.17
CA ILE A 44 -10.88 -6.09 -4.55
C ILE A 44 -12.04 -7.07 -4.79
N ASN A 45 -12.24 -7.47 -6.05
CA ASN A 45 -13.31 -8.37 -6.46
C ASN A 45 -13.02 -9.80 -6.01
N ALA A 46 -11.79 -10.29 -6.23
CA ALA A 46 -11.41 -11.65 -5.84
C ALA A 46 -11.48 -11.91 -4.31
N ASN A 47 -11.25 -10.89 -3.48
CA ASN A 47 -11.44 -11.00 -2.02
C ASN A 47 -12.85 -10.61 -1.56
N GLU A 48 -13.76 -10.31 -2.48
CA GLU A 48 -15.15 -9.86 -2.21
C GLU A 48 -15.22 -8.66 -1.26
N LEU A 49 -14.25 -7.74 -1.35
CA LEU A 49 -14.03 -6.74 -0.31
C LEU A 49 -15.23 -5.82 -0.10
N ASN A 50 -15.84 -5.34 -1.19
CA ASN A 50 -16.99 -4.44 -1.11
C ASN A 50 -18.15 -5.06 -0.32
N GLN A 51 -18.47 -6.33 -0.57
CA GLN A 51 -19.52 -7.04 0.15
C GLN A 51 -19.14 -7.25 1.62
N ARG A 52 -17.90 -7.68 1.88
CA ARG A 52 -17.40 -7.92 3.24
C ARG A 52 -17.36 -6.63 4.08
N TRP A 53 -17.08 -5.50 3.46
CA TRP A 53 -17.09 -4.19 4.13
C TRP A 53 -18.51 -3.73 4.48
N GLN A 54 -19.49 -3.95 3.60
CA GLN A 54 -20.89 -3.63 3.87
C GLN A 54 -21.48 -4.49 5.00
N GLN A 55 -21.01 -5.73 5.14
CA GLN A 55 -21.45 -6.68 6.16
C GLN A 55 -20.53 -6.69 7.40
N LEU A 56 -19.67 -5.69 7.55
CA LEU A 56 -18.64 -5.67 8.58
C LEU A 56 -19.25 -5.45 9.97
N ASN A 57 -19.25 -6.51 10.79
CA ASN A 57 -19.76 -6.46 12.17
C ASN A 57 -18.76 -5.87 13.18
N LYS A 58 -17.49 -5.71 12.80
CA LYS A 58 -16.41 -5.20 13.64
C LYS A 58 -16.07 -3.73 13.34
N ASP A 59 -15.27 -3.11 14.20
CA ASP A 59 -14.91 -1.69 14.07
C ASP A 59 -13.85 -1.38 13.02
N HIS A 60 -13.14 -2.41 12.55
CA HIS A 60 -12.09 -2.26 11.56
C HIS A 60 -11.98 -3.47 10.64
N PHE A 61 -11.56 -3.25 9.41
CA PHE A 61 -11.13 -4.30 8.47
C PHE A 61 -9.62 -4.17 8.25
N ARG A 62 -8.90 -5.29 8.16
CA ARG A 62 -7.44 -5.29 8.03
C ARG A 62 -6.99 -5.98 6.76
N ILE A 63 -6.22 -5.25 5.94
CA ILE A 63 -5.58 -5.76 4.73
C ILE A 63 -4.08 -5.84 4.98
N GLY A 64 -3.48 -6.96 4.58
CA GLY A 64 -2.05 -7.15 4.50
C GLY A 64 -1.61 -7.17 3.05
N GLU A 65 -0.48 -6.54 2.74
CA GLU A 65 0.14 -6.52 1.43
C GLU A 65 1.62 -6.84 1.56
N LEU A 66 2.12 -7.65 0.63
CA LEU A 66 3.55 -7.76 0.34
C LEU A 66 3.83 -6.91 -0.90
N GLY A 67 4.91 -6.13 -0.88
CA GLY A 67 5.22 -5.19 -1.96
C GLY A 67 4.34 -3.93 -1.94
N PHE A 68 4.82 -2.85 -1.35
CA PHE A 68 4.11 -1.56 -1.42
C PHE A 68 4.35 -0.88 -2.77
N GLY A 69 5.57 -0.97 -3.30
CA GLY A 69 5.97 -0.33 -4.55
C GLY A 69 5.70 1.18 -4.52
N PHE A 70 4.76 1.63 -5.35
CA PHE A 70 4.28 3.03 -5.38
C PHE A 70 2.98 3.25 -4.61
N GLY A 71 2.48 2.27 -3.87
CA GLY A 71 1.26 2.34 -3.09
C GLY A 71 -0.02 2.39 -3.93
N LEU A 72 0.02 1.96 -5.19
CA LEU A 72 -1.14 2.03 -6.09
C LEU A 72 -2.30 1.17 -5.58
N ASN A 73 -2.04 -0.08 -5.22
CA ASN A 73 -3.06 -0.96 -4.65
C ASN A 73 -3.71 -0.36 -3.40
N PHE A 74 -2.90 0.23 -2.52
CA PHE A 74 -3.36 0.94 -1.34
C PHE A 74 -4.29 2.11 -1.70
N LEU A 75 -3.88 2.99 -2.62
CA LEU A 75 -4.68 4.16 -3.03
C LEU A 75 -6.00 3.76 -3.69
N ILE A 76 -5.98 2.76 -4.58
CA ILE A 76 -7.18 2.20 -5.22
C ILE A 76 -8.12 1.59 -4.16
N THR A 77 -7.54 0.89 -3.18
CA THR A 77 -8.29 0.30 -2.07
C THR A 77 -8.91 1.37 -1.18
N ILE A 78 -8.22 2.47 -0.87
CA ILE A 78 -8.81 3.61 -0.13
C ILE A 78 -9.99 4.18 -0.91
N ALA A 79 -9.86 4.36 -2.22
CA ALA A 79 -10.92 4.89 -3.06
C ALA A 79 -12.18 3.99 -3.02
N SER A 80 -11.99 2.67 -3.10
CA SER A 80 -13.07 1.69 -3.00
C SER A 80 -13.68 1.64 -1.59
N TRP A 81 -12.83 1.64 -0.56
CA TRP A 81 -13.25 1.68 0.85
C TRP A 81 -14.10 2.91 1.15
N PHE A 82 -13.67 4.09 0.71
CA PHE A 82 -14.39 5.34 0.95
C PHE A 82 -15.78 5.34 0.29
N LYS A 83 -15.90 4.77 -0.91
CA LYS A 83 -17.20 4.59 -1.59
C LYS A 83 -18.11 3.62 -0.83
N SER A 84 -17.56 2.53 -0.32
CA SER A 84 -18.32 1.49 0.40
C SER A 84 -18.67 1.87 1.84
N ASN A 85 -17.86 2.70 2.50
CA ASN A 85 -18.04 3.14 3.89
C ASN A 85 -18.81 4.46 3.98
N ALA A 86 -19.98 4.54 3.35
CA ALA A 86 -20.76 5.77 3.17
C ALA A 86 -21.08 6.56 4.46
N GLN A 87 -21.05 5.90 5.63
CA GLN A 87 -21.30 6.54 6.93
C GLN A 87 -20.01 6.83 7.74
N ASN A 88 -18.82 6.56 7.19
CA ASN A 88 -17.52 6.75 7.84
C ASN A 88 -17.41 6.16 9.25
N LYS A 89 -18.07 5.03 9.49
CA LYS A 89 -18.21 4.45 10.84
C LYS A 89 -17.03 3.55 11.21
N LYS A 90 -16.50 2.83 10.22
CA LYS A 90 -15.49 1.78 10.43
C LYS A 90 -14.12 2.25 9.96
N TRP A 91 -13.07 1.62 10.47
CA TRP A 91 -11.69 1.88 10.07
C TRP A 91 -11.15 0.83 9.09
N LEU A 92 -10.33 1.25 8.14
CA LEU A 92 -9.47 0.36 7.38
C LEU A 92 -8.06 0.42 7.98
N ASP A 93 -7.55 -0.73 8.42
CA ASP A 93 -6.13 -0.90 8.75
C ASP A 93 -5.44 -1.57 7.56
N TYR A 94 -4.59 -0.83 6.86
CA TYR A 94 -3.80 -1.36 5.76
C TYR A 94 -2.36 -1.56 6.25
N ILE A 95 -1.80 -2.74 6.06
CA ILE A 95 -0.42 -3.06 6.40
C ILE A 95 0.28 -3.45 5.12
N SER A 96 1.39 -2.80 4.80
CA SER A 96 2.21 -3.16 3.63
C SER A 96 3.65 -3.36 4.06
N ILE A 97 4.31 -4.36 3.49
CA ILE A 97 5.70 -4.71 3.74
C ILE A 97 6.49 -4.49 2.46
N ASP A 98 7.55 -3.69 2.53
CA ASP A 98 8.47 -3.49 1.40
C ASP A 98 9.91 -3.33 1.88
N SER A 99 10.87 -3.65 1.02
CA SER A 99 12.30 -3.45 1.28
C SER A 99 12.83 -2.12 0.72
N PHE A 100 12.08 -1.46 -0.16
CA PHE A 100 12.49 -0.26 -0.87
C PHE A 100 11.40 0.83 -0.85
N ASP A 101 11.81 2.01 -0.44
CA ASP A 101 10.97 3.21 -0.43
C ASP A 101 11.00 3.91 -1.80
N PHE A 102 9.96 4.66 -2.15
CA PHE A 102 9.94 5.40 -3.41
C PHE A 102 10.41 6.86 -3.23
N ASN A 103 10.83 7.49 -4.33
CA ASN A 103 11.03 8.94 -4.36
C ASN A 103 9.67 9.64 -4.59
N ILE A 104 9.41 10.72 -3.86
CA ILE A 104 8.19 11.54 -4.00
C ILE A 104 8.05 12.08 -5.43
N ASP A 105 9.15 12.46 -6.09
CA ASP A 105 9.11 12.96 -7.47
C ASP A 105 8.67 11.86 -8.46
N ASP A 106 9.14 10.64 -8.25
CA ASP A 106 8.76 9.50 -9.07
C ASP A 106 7.31 9.09 -8.80
N PHE A 107 6.88 9.09 -7.53
CA PHE A 107 5.49 8.85 -7.15
C PHE A 107 4.56 9.88 -7.81
N ASN A 108 4.90 11.17 -7.76
CA ASN A 108 4.10 12.22 -8.39
C ASN A 108 4.00 12.04 -9.91
N LYS A 109 5.08 11.59 -10.56
CA LYS A 109 5.04 11.23 -11.99
C LYS A 109 4.08 10.07 -12.25
N VAL A 110 4.11 9.02 -11.43
CA VAL A 110 3.18 7.89 -11.55
C VAL A 110 1.73 8.36 -11.39
N ILE A 111 1.43 9.09 -10.32
CA ILE A 111 0.06 9.52 -9.99
C ILE A 111 -0.53 10.45 -11.06
N LYS A 112 0.29 11.21 -11.80
CA LYS A 112 -0.18 12.04 -12.91
C LYS A 112 -0.94 11.25 -13.98
N ASN A 113 -0.64 9.96 -14.16
CA ASN A 113 -1.33 9.10 -15.11
C ASN A 113 -2.67 8.56 -14.59
N TYR A 114 -2.97 8.74 -13.29
CA TYR A 114 -4.12 8.15 -12.61
C TYR A 114 -4.93 9.22 -11.85
N PRO A 115 -5.59 10.14 -12.58
CA PRO A 115 -6.31 11.27 -11.97
C PRO A 115 -7.41 10.84 -11.00
N GLU A 116 -8.00 9.66 -11.21
CA GLU A 116 -9.07 9.10 -10.37
C GLU A 116 -8.66 8.74 -8.94
N ILE A 117 -7.36 8.53 -8.68
CA ILE A 117 -6.84 8.30 -7.32
C ILE A 117 -6.05 9.49 -6.77
N LYS A 118 -5.96 10.59 -7.53
CA LYS A 118 -5.11 11.74 -7.21
C LYS A 118 -5.45 12.37 -5.85
N ASP A 119 -6.73 12.55 -5.54
CA ASP A 119 -7.14 13.16 -4.26
C ASP A 119 -6.69 12.33 -3.04
N PHE A 120 -6.67 11.01 -3.18
CA PHE A 120 -6.18 10.10 -2.12
C PHE A 120 -4.66 10.16 -2.03
N ALA A 121 -3.97 10.25 -3.17
CA ALA A 121 -2.52 10.39 -3.24
C ALA A 121 -2.02 11.71 -2.62
N ASP A 122 -2.71 12.83 -2.91
CA ASP A 122 -2.39 14.14 -2.36
C ASP A 122 -2.53 14.15 -0.82
N GLU A 123 -3.62 13.57 -0.30
CA GLU A 123 -3.81 13.42 1.14
C GLU A 123 -2.71 12.51 1.74
N PHE A 124 -2.38 11.41 1.08
CA PHE A 124 -1.35 10.49 1.53
C PHE A 124 0.03 11.17 1.66
N ILE A 125 0.49 11.87 0.61
CA ILE A 125 1.78 12.57 0.64
C ILE A 125 1.84 13.60 1.76
N LYS A 126 0.74 14.31 2.03
CA LYS A 126 0.67 15.32 3.10
C LYS A 126 1.05 14.76 4.48
N PHE A 127 0.76 13.48 4.71
CA PHE A 127 1.02 12.80 5.99
C PHE A 127 2.17 11.79 5.93
N LEU A 128 2.80 11.61 4.77
CA LEU A 128 3.91 10.68 4.59
C LEU A 128 5.16 11.24 5.28
N PRO A 129 5.67 10.60 6.36
CA PRO A 129 6.93 11.02 6.96
C PRO A 129 8.10 10.50 6.12
N ILE A 130 9.31 10.93 6.49
CA ILE A 130 10.52 10.26 6.03
C ILE A 130 10.53 8.84 6.60
N THR A 131 10.50 7.84 5.73
CA THR A 131 10.51 6.42 6.09
C THR A 131 11.95 5.93 6.21
N ASN A 132 12.22 5.21 7.29
CA ASN A 132 13.44 4.44 7.52
C ASN A 132 13.04 2.97 7.77
N ARG A 133 14.02 2.09 7.95
CA ARG A 133 13.75 0.69 8.32
C ARG A 133 12.85 0.61 9.55
N GLY A 134 11.86 -0.29 9.52
CA GLY A 134 10.93 -0.54 10.61
C GLY A 134 9.50 -0.07 10.30
N TYR A 135 8.73 0.18 11.36
CA TYR A 135 7.29 0.41 11.27
C TYR A 135 6.98 1.90 11.25
N THR A 136 6.31 2.35 10.20
CA THR A 136 5.79 3.71 10.05
C THR A 136 4.28 3.66 10.00
N ARG A 137 3.59 4.39 10.89
CA ARG A 137 2.13 4.49 10.89
C ARG A 137 1.66 5.84 10.40
N ILE A 138 0.81 5.83 9.38
CA ILE A 138 0.25 7.01 8.71
C ILE A 138 -1.27 6.97 8.89
N ASN A 139 -1.86 8.09 9.34
CA ASN A 139 -3.28 8.17 9.65
C ASN A 139 -3.99 9.12 8.69
N LEU A 140 -4.80 8.57 7.79
CA LEU A 140 -5.63 9.32 6.84
C LEU A 140 -7.05 9.39 7.40
N SER A 141 -7.20 10.20 8.46
CA SER A 141 -8.45 10.28 9.25
C SER A 141 -9.67 10.69 8.41
N LYS A 142 -9.44 11.51 7.37
CA LYS A 142 -10.45 11.91 6.38
C LYS A 142 -11.18 10.71 5.75
N TYR A 143 -10.45 9.62 5.53
CA TYR A 143 -10.96 8.40 4.89
C TYR A 143 -11.15 7.24 5.89
N LYS A 144 -10.94 7.48 7.19
CA LYS A 144 -10.90 6.43 8.24
C LYS A 144 -9.93 5.30 7.88
N VAL A 145 -8.76 5.65 7.35
CA VAL A 145 -7.71 4.68 6.99
C VAL A 145 -6.45 4.89 7.82
N ARG A 146 -5.85 3.80 8.27
CA ARG A 146 -4.55 3.76 8.94
C ARG A 146 -3.64 2.85 8.15
N LEU A 147 -2.58 3.39 7.59
CA LEU A 147 -1.53 2.63 6.93
C LEU A 147 -0.42 2.34 7.93
N THR A 148 0.04 1.10 7.98
CA THR A 148 1.30 0.70 8.62
C THR A 148 2.22 0.21 7.52
N LEU A 149 3.20 1.03 7.17
CA LEU A 149 4.24 0.69 6.21
C LEU A 149 5.43 0.11 6.98
N ILE A 150 5.80 -1.12 6.64
CA ILE A 150 6.89 -1.85 7.28
C ILE A 150 8.02 -1.93 6.27
N MET A 151 9.08 -1.15 6.51
CA MET A 151 10.27 -1.16 5.68
C MET A 151 11.25 -2.19 6.21
N ASP A 152 11.22 -3.42 5.70
CA ASP A 152 12.12 -4.50 6.12
C ASP A 152 12.21 -5.64 5.08
N ASP A 153 13.05 -6.63 5.38
CA ASP A 153 12.97 -7.95 4.74
C ASP A 153 11.63 -8.62 5.08
N VAL A 154 11.01 -9.28 4.09
CA VAL A 154 9.67 -9.83 4.21
C VAL A 154 9.56 -10.93 5.28
N ASP A 155 10.57 -11.78 5.41
CA ASP A 155 10.57 -12.89 6.37
C ASP A 155 10.66 -12.35 7.81
N ASP A 156 11.53 -11.36 8.02
CA ASP A 156 11.69 -10.68 9.31
C ASP A 156 10.41 -9.91 9.70
N ALA A 157 9.83 -9.16 8.76
CA ALA A 157 8.60 -8.39 8.96
C ALA A 157 7.40 -9.28 9.27
N LEU A 158 7.17 -10.34 8.49
CA LEU A 158 6.08 -11.29 8.71
C LEU A 158 6.26 -12.04 10.03
N SER A 159 7.48 -12.49 10.33
CA SER A 159 7.79 -13.14 11.60
C SER A 159 7.46 -12.24 12.80
N SER A 160 7.77 -10.95 12.71
CA SER A 160 7.42 -9.97 13.74
C SER A 160 5.91 -9.72 13.82
N LEU A 161 5.26 -9.52 12.67
CA LEU A 161 3.83 -9.20 12.57
C LEU A 161 2.96 -10.36 13.09
N LEU A 162 3.21 -11.58 12.63
CA LEU A 162 2.36 -12.75 12.86
C LEU A 162 2.57 -13.38 14.24
N LYS A 163 3.69 -13.11 14.92
CA LYS A 163 3.90 -13.53 16.32
C LYS A 163 2.89 -12.90 17.28
N ASN A 164 2.30 -11.76 16.92
CA ASN A 164 1.27 -11.13 17.73
C ASN A 164 -0.11 -11.59 17.25
N PRO A 165 -0.87 -12.38 18.05
CA PRO A 165 -2.18 -12.89 17.64
C PRO A 165 -3.23 -11.80 17.44
N ASN A 166 -2.99 -10.56 17.89
CA ASN A 166 -3.87 -9.42 17.63
C ASN A 166 -3.73 -8.85 16.21
N ASN A 167 -2.72 -9.28 15.45
CA ASN A 167 -2.47 -8.87 14.07
C ASN A 167 -3.15 -9.78 13.05
N GLN A 168 -4.41 -10.15 13.30
CA GLN A 168 -5.20 -10.93 12.33
C GLN A 168 -5.49 -10.09 11.09
N ILE A 169 -5.14 -10.63 9.93
CA ILE A 169 -5.38 -10.03 8.61
C ILE A 169 -6.65 -10.65 8.03
N ASP A 170 -7.54 -9.83 7.49
CA ASP A 170 -8.80 -10.28 6.89
C ASP A 170 -8.66 -10.63 5.41
N ALA A 171 -7.78 -9.93 4.69
CA ALA A 171 -7.50 -10.15 3.29
C ALA A 171 -6.02 -9.87 3.01
N TRP A 172 -5.42 -10.68 2.15
CA TRP A 172 -4.04 -10.54 1.73
C TRP A 172 -3.96 -10.16 0.26
N TYR A 173 -3.13 -9.17 -0.04
CA TYR A 173 -2.66 -8.86 -1.38
C TYR A 173 -1.25 -9.43 -1.47
N LEU A 174 -1.12 -10.55 -2.18
CA LEU A 174 0.18 -11.16 -2.44
C LEU A 174 0.70 -10.56 -3.74
N ASP A 175 1.20 -9.33 -3.62
CA ASP A 175 1.90 -8.62 -4.69
C ASP A 175 3.42 -8.66 -4.41
N GLY A 176 4.25 -8.38 -5.41
CA GLY A 176 5.71 -8.23 -5.25
C GLY A 176 6.55 -9.50 -5.12
#